data_AF-A0A847AG36-F1
#
_entry.id   AF-A0A847AG36-F1
#
_cell.length_a   1.000
_cell.length_b   1.000
_cell.length_c   1.000
_cell.angle_alpha   90.00
_cell.angle_beta   90.00
_cell.angle_gamma   90.00
#
_symmetry.space_group_name_H-M   'P 1'
#
loop_
_entity.id
_entity.type
_entity.pdbx_description
1 polymer ?
#
loop_
_entity_poly.entity_id
_entity_poly.type
_entity_poly.pdbx_seq_one_letter_code
_entity_poly.pdbx_strand_id
1 'polypeptide(L)'
;MSNSGSLFGWLVTAGLVLTVLNYPVKLLYRKAVAGLPRESKLRQAYIRVQRFVVGNHRFFALFTALVLLAHVIVQLLYRWLSWTGLAAAALMVANLLVGAYGYYIKKRKKSAWLVIHVTVALLLIAAILGHLATGGR
;
A
#
# COMPACT_ATOMS: atom_id res chain seq x y z
N MET A 1 -25.03 -4.14 7.88
CA MET A 1 -23.88 -3.24 7.71
C MET A 1 -24.36 -2.07 6.89
N SER A 2 -24.12 -0.81 7.25
CA SER A 2 -24.39 0.28 6.30
C SER A 2 -23.48 0.05 5.08
N ASN A 3 -24.07 -0.03 3.87
CA ASN A 3 -23.35 -0.37 2.64
C ASN A 3 -22.08 0.48 2.44
N SER A 4 -22.07 1.71 2.95
CA SER A 4 -20.97 2.65 2.87
C SER A 4 -19.72 2.24 3.67
N GLY A 5 -19.87 1.74 4.89
CA GLY A 5 -18.72 1.33 5.72
C GLY A 5 -17.97 0.13 5.12
N SER A 6 -18.71 -0.80 4.52
CA SER A 6 -18.13 -1.94 3.79
C SER A 6 -17.43 -1.49 2.50
N LEU A 7 -18.02 -0.56 1.75
CA LEU A 7 -17.43 -0.03 0.52
C LEU A 7 -16.05 0.61 0.77
N PHE A 8 -15.95 1.53 1.74
CA PHE A 8 -14.67 2.17 2.03
C PHE A 8 -13.62 1.17 2.53
N GLY A 9 -14.01 0.15 3.30
CA GLY A 9 -13.11 -0.91 3.73
C GLY A 9 -12.51 -1.65 2.53
N TRP A 10 -13.34 -2.06 1.57
CA TRP A 10 -12.88 -2.71 0.34
C TRP A 10 -12.02 -1.80 -0.53
N LEU A 11 -12.34 -0.50 -0.61
CA LEU A 11 -11.51 0.47 -1.33
C LEU A 11 -10.12 0.65 -0.68
N VAL A 12 -10.05 0.65 0.65
CA VAL A 12 -8.75 0.64 1.37
C VAL A 12 -7.97 -0.62 1.01
N THR A 13 -8.61 -1.80 1.04
CA THR A 13 -7.95 -3.06 0.68
C THR A 13 -7.44 -3.02 -0.77
N ALA A 14 -8.24 -2.56 -1.73
CA ALA A 14 -7.83 -2.45 -3.13
C ALA A 14 -6.65 -1.48 -3.31
N GLY A 15 -6.70 -0.31 -2.67
CA GLY A 15 -5.61 0.66 -2.68
C GLY A 15 -4.31 0.10 -2.07
N LEU A 16 -4.42 -0.64 -0.96
CA LEU A 16 -3.30 -1.30 -0.32
C LEU A 16 -2.66 -2.35 -1.26
N VAL A 17 -3.47 -3.19 -1.91
CA VAL A 17 -2.99 -4.18 -2.89
C VAL A 17 -2.19 -3.48 -3.99
N LEU A 18 -2.75 -2.42 -4.60
CA LEU A 18 -2.05 -1.63 -5.62
C LEU A 18 -0.73 -1.03 -5.10
N THR A 19 -0.72 -0.57 -3.85
CA THR A 19 0.47 -0.02 -3.21
C THR A 19 1.55 -1.10 -3.01
N VAL A 20 1.17 -2.29 -2.53
CA VAL A 20 2.10 -3.40 -2.24
C VAL A 20 2.65 -4.04 -3.53
N LEU A 21 1.88 -4.04 -4.64
CA LEU A 21 2.29 -4.61 -5.94
C LEU A 21 3.64 -4.08 -6.46
N ASN A 22 4.07 -2.90 -6.02
CA ASN A 22 5.40 -2.35 -6.34
C ASN A 22 6.56 -3.33 -6.05
N TYR A 23 6.51 -4.09 -4.95
CA TYR A 23 7.58 -5.05 -4.62
C TYR A 23 7.52 -6.31 -5.50
N PRO A 24 6.40 -7.05 -5.59
CA PRO A 24 6.28 -8.22 -6.48
C PRO A 24 6.63 -7.91 -7.93
N VAL A 25 6.15 -6.77 -8.47
CA VAL A 25 6.45 -6.37 -9.86
C VAL A 25 7.95 -6.12 -10.08
N LYS A 26 8.65 -5.53 -9.10
CA LYS A 26 10.11 -5.37 -9.17
C LYS A 26 10.87 -6.68 -9.00
N LEU A 27 10.32 -7.63 -8.25
CA LEU A 27 10.93 -8.94 -8.03
C LEU A 27 10.81 -9.81 -9.28
N LEU A 28 9.61 -9.89 -9.85
CA LEU A 28 9.34 -10.65 -11.07
C LEU A 28 10.11 -10.09 -12.26
N TYR A 29 10.29 -8.76 -12.35
CA TYR A 29 11.17 -8.17 -13.36
C TYR A 29 12.59 -8.73 -13.26
N ARG A 30 13.17 -8.70 -12.05
CA ARG A 30 14.55 -9.11 -11.81
C ARG A 30 14.77 -10.61 -12.03
N LYS A 31 13.80 -11.44 -11.65
CA LYS A 31 13.92 -12.90 -11.74
C LYS A 31 13.63 -13.45 -13.14
N ALA A 32 12.61 -12.93 -13.82
CA ALA A 32 12.08 -13.57 -15.03
C ALA A 32 12.18 -12.72 -16.29
N VAL A 33 12.13 -11.39 -16.18
CA VAL A 33 11.99 -10.48 -17.35
C VAL A 33 13.31 -9.85 -17.76
N ALA A 34 14.22 -9.63 -16.80
CA ALA A 34 15.46 -8.90 -17.03
C ALA A 34 16.38 -9.56 -18.08
N GLY A 35 16.36 -10.90 -18.18
CA GLY A 35 17.15 -11.67 -19.14
C GLY A 35 16.54 -11.81 -20.54
N LEU A 36 15.30 -11.33 -20.75
CA LEU A 36 14.66 -11.42 -22.07
C LEU A 36 15.29 -10.45 -23.08
N PRO A 37 15.34 -10.79 -24.38
CA PRO A 37 15.75 -9.88 -25.45
C PRO A 37 14.96 -8.57 -25.44
N ARG A 38 15.56 -7.46 -25.87
CA ARG A 38 14.93 -6.14 -25.78
C ARG A 38 13.71 -6.01 -26.71
N GLU A 39 13.73 -6.77 -27.79
CA GLU A 39 12.74 -6.86 -28.86
C GLU A 39 11.54 -7.73 -28.46
N SER A 40 11.65 -8.50 -27.36
CA SER A 40 10.58 -9.36 -26.88
C SER A 40 9.33 -8.56 -26.51
N LYS A 41 8.20 -8.89 -27.15
CA LYS A 41 6.88 -8.29 -26.86
C LYS A 41 6.49 -8.45 -25.39
N LEU A 42 6.83 -9.58 -24.77
CA LEU A 42 6.58 -9.84 -23.35
C LEU A 42 7.35 -8.86 -22.46
N ARG A 43 8.64 -8.64 -22.75
CA ARG A 43 9.47 -7.68 -22.01
C ARG A 43 8.92 -6.26 -22.12
N GLN A 44 8.51 -5.85 -23.32
CA GLN A 44 7.95 -4.51 -23.55
C GLN A 44 6.58 -4.32 -22.86
N ALA A 45 5.71 -5.32 -22.92
CA ALA A 45 4.43 -5.31 -22.20
C ALA A 45 4.65 -5.23 -20.68
N TYR A 46 5.57 -6.03 -20.16
CA TYR A 46 5.91 -6.01 -18.74
C TYR A 46 6.48 -4.66 -18.29
N ILE A 47 7.37 -4.04 -19.07
CA ILE A 47 7.93 -2.73 -18.75
C ILE A 47 6.82 -1.67 -18.68
N ARG A 48 5.79 -1.73 -19.53
CA ARG A 48 4.62 -0.84 -19.45
C ARG A 48 3.87 -1.03 -18.13
N VAL A 49 3.55 -2.27 -17.76
CA VAL A 49 2.89 -2.59 -16.48
C VAL A 49 3.74 -2.13 -15.30
N GLN A 50 5.04 -2.42 -15.31
CA GLN A 50 5.95 -2.01 -14.27
C GLN A 50 6.02 -0.49 -14.15
N ARG A 51 6.11 0.24 -15.25
CA ARG A 51 6.12 1.71 -15.24
C ARG A 51 4.84 2.26 -14.64
N PHE A 52 3.69 1.67 -14.96
CA PHE A 52 2.41 2.04 -14.36
C PHE A 52 2.38 1.77 -12.85
N VAL A 53 2.69 0.55 -12.41
CA VAL A 53 2.60 0.15 -10.99
C VAL A 53 3.64 0.89 -10.14
N VAL A 54 4.91 0.85 -10.54
CA VAL A 54 6.01 1.43 -9.78
C VAL A 54 6.00 2.96 -9.86
N GLY A 55 5.65 3.51 -11.03
CA GLY A 55 5.59 4.97 -11.24
C GLY A 55 4.45 5.63 -10.47
N ASN A 56 3.31 4.94 -10.34
CA ASN A 56 2.14 5.46 -9.63
C ASN A 56 2.04 5.01 -8.17
N HIS A 57 2.97 4.21 -7.65
CA HIS A 57 2.96 3.71 -6.26
C HIS A 57 2.66 4.79 -5.21
N ARG A 58 3.24 6.00 -5.36
CA ARG A 58 2.97 7.13 -4.44
C ARG A 58 1.53 7.62 -4.50
N PHE A 59 0.92 7.60 -5.68
CA PHE A 59 -0.47 8.02 -5.88
C PHE A 59 -1.42 6.96 -5.35
N PHE A 60 -1.08 5.67 -5.49
CA PHE A 60 -1.82 4.59 -4.83
C PHE A 60 -1.76 4.70 -3.32
N ALA A 61 -0.59 4.99 -2.75
CA ALA A 61 -0.44 5.21 -1.31
C ALA A 61 -1.28 6.41 -0.83
N LEU A 62 -1.25 7.53 -1.56
CA LEU A 62 -2.05 8.71 -1.24
C LEU A 62 -3.56 8.43 -1.35
N PHE A 63 -3.99 7.78 -2.43
CA PHE A 63 -5.38 7.34 -2.60
C PHE A 63 -5.83 6.45 -1.43
N THR A 64 -5.02 5.45 -1.07
CA THR A 64 -5.33 4.55 0.05
C THR A 64 -5.47 5.31 1.36
N ALA A 65 -4.59 6.29 1.63
CA ALA A 65 -4.65 7.10 2.84
C ALA A 65 -5.91 7.99 2.89
N LEU A 66 -6.30 8.60 1.76
CA LEU A 66 -7.53 9.41 1.68
C LEU A 66 -8.78 8.54 1.90
N VAL A 67 -8.83 7.36 1.28
CA VAL A 67 -9.93 6.41 1.46
C VAL A 67 -9.95 5.87 2.90
N LEU A 68 -8.80 5.61 3.51
CA LEU A 68 -8.70 5.22 4.92
C LEU A 68 -9.25 6.31 5.83
N LEU A 69 -8.91 7.57 5.58
CA LEU A 69 -9.45 8.69 6.35
C LEU A 69 -10.97 8.73 6.26
N ALA A 70 -11.53 8.60 5.04
CA ALA A 70 -12.98 8.51 4.85
C ALA A 70 -13.57 7.28 5.58
N HIS A 71 -12.91 6.12 5.52
CA HIS A 71 -13.33 4.92 6.24
C HIS A 71 -13.40 5.16 7.75
N VAL A 72 -12.36 5.76 8.35
CA VAL A 72 -12.30 6.05 9.78
C VAL A 72 -13.38 7.06 10.18
N ILE A 73 -13.60 8.12 9.40
CA ILE A 73 -14.66 9.11 9.66
C ILE A 73 -16.04 8.43 9.64
N VAL A 74 -16.32 7.63 8.61
CA VAL A 74 -17.59 6.89 8.52
C VAL A 74 -17.73 5.91 9.69
N GLN A 75 -16.67 5.20 10.08
CA GLN A 75 -16.72 4.34 11.26
C GLN A 75 -17.07 5.13 12.51
N LEU A 76 -16.39 6.24 12.80
CA LEU A 76 -16.65 7.08 13.99
C LEU A 76 -18.07 7.66 14.04
N LEU A 77 -18.66 7.97 12.88
CA LEU A 77 -20.03 8.51 12.82
C LEU A 77 -21.10 7.44 13.08
N TYR A 78 -20.86 6.19 12.69
CA TYR A 78 -21.88 5.14 12.73
C TYR A 78 -21.61 4.03 13.76
N ARG A 79 -20.38 3.86 14.24
CA ARG A 79 -19.92 2.79 15.16
C ARG A 79 -18.71 3.22 15.99
N TRP A 80 -18.32 2.39 16.95
CA TRP A 80 -17.04 2.55 17.65
C TRP A 80 -15.88 2.02 16.80
N LEU A 81 -14.73 2.69 16.87
CA LEU A 81 -13.52 2.27 16.17
C LEU A 81 -12.86 1.13 16.94
N SER A 82 -12.53 0.04 16.27
CA SER A 82 -11.79 -1.07 16.90
C SER A 82 -10.33 -0.73 17.13
N TRP A 83 -9.75 -1.31 18.17
CA TRP A 83 -8.32 -1.17 18.48
C TRP A 83 -7.44 -1.70 17.35
N THR A 84 -7.84 -2.82 16.72
CA THR A 84 -7.16 -3.40 15.57
C THR A 84 -7.20 -2.47 14.34
N GLY A 85 -8.33 -1.82 14.10
CA GLY A 85 -8.50 -0.85 13.03
C GLY A 85 -7.69 0.43 13.25
N LEU A 86 -7.66 0.93 14.49
CA LEU A 86 -6.85 2.10 14.88
C LEU A 86 -5.35 1.81 14.72
N ALA A 87 -4.89 0.63 15.15
CA ALA A 87 -3.50 0.22 14.97
C ALA A 87 -3.11 0.13 13.49
N ALA A 88 -3.97 -0.47 12.65
CA ALA A 88 -3.74 -0.52 11.20
C ALA A 88 -3.71 0.87 10.57
N ALA A 89 -4.62 1.76 10.95
CA ALA A 89 -4.66 3.14 10.46
C ALA A 89 -3.39 3.91 10.85
N ALA A 90 -2.95 3.80 12.10
CA ALA A 90 -1.73 4.42 12.61
C ALA A 90 -0.48 3.92 11.84
N LEU A 91 -0.37 2.61 11.62
CA LEU A 91 0.71 2.01 10.83
C LEU A 91 0.69 2.50 9.38
N MET A 92 -0.49 2.66 8.77
CA MET A 92 -0.60 3.18 7.40
C MET A 92 -0.11 4.62 7.30
N VAL A 93 -0.53 5.48 8.22
CA VAL A 93 -0.08 6.87 8.29
C VAL A 93 1.43 6.94 8.53
N ALA A 94 1.95 6.17 9.50
CA ALA A 94 3.39 6.10 9.75
C ALA A 94 4.16 5.66 8.50
N ASN A 95 3.67 4.63 7.80
CA ASN A 95 4.32 4.14 6.59
C ASN A 95 4.33 5.17 5.46
N LEU A 96 3.23 5.90 5.29
CA LEU A 96 3.11 7.01 4.33
C LEU A 96 4.11 8.12 4.65
N LEU A 97 4.23 8.51 5.92
CA LEU A 97 5.17 9.54 6.37
C LEU A 97 6.63 9.12 6.15
N VAL A 98 7.00 7.88 6.45
CA VAL A 98 8.35 7.36 6.16
C VAL A 98 8.62 7.33 4.65
N GLY A 99 7.62 6.96 3.85
CA GLY A 99 7.70 7.01 2.38
C GLY A 99 7.90 8.43 1.85
N ALA A 100 7.16 9.40 2.39
CA ALA A 100 7.29 10.82 2.07
C ALA A 100 8.67 11.36 2.48
N TYR A 101 9.14 11.03 3.68
CA TYR A 101 10.49 11.36 4.16
C TYR A 101 11.58 10.87 3.20
N GLY A 102 11.49 9.61 2.76
CA GLY A 102 12.41 9.04 1.79
C GLY A 102 12.42 9.76 0.44
N TYR A 103 11.25 10.20 0.00
CA TYR A 103 11.07 10.91 -1.27
C TYR A 103 11.58 12.36 -1.22
N TYR A 104 11.08 13.15 -0.26
CA TYR A 104 11.33 14.59 -0.20
C TYR A 104 12.63 14.96 0.51
N ILE A 105 12.97 14.30 1.63
CA ILE A 105 14.12 14.66 2.46
C ILE A 105 15.37 13.89 2.02
N LYS A 106 15.28 12.56 1.89
CA LYS A 106 16.43 11.73 1.48
C LYS A 106 16.65 11.67 -0.03
N LYS A 107 15.83 12.37 -0.83
CA LYS A 107 15.94 12.45 -2.30
C LYS A 107 16.16 11.07 -2.94
N ARG A 108 15.46 10.04 -2.45
CA ARG A 108 15.52 8.64 -2.92
C ARG A 108 16.86 7.92 -2.69
N LYS A 109 17.78 8.48 -1.89
CA LYS A 109 19.02 7.76 -1.49
C LYS A 109 18.66 6.62 -0.54
N LYS A 110 19.16 5.41 -0.83
CA LYS A 110 18.94 4.24 0.04
C LYS A 110 19.67 4.43 1.37
N SER A 111 18.96 4.26 2.47
CA SER A 111 19.48 4.36 3.84
C SER A 111 18.50 3.65 4.79
N ALA A 112 18.68 3.77 6.10
CA ALA A 112 17.86 3.15 7.14
C ALA A 112 16.35 3.40 6.97
N TRP A 113 15.95 4.56 6.43
CA TRP A 113 14.54 4.88 6.19
C TRP A 113 13.84 3.86 5.28
N LEU A 114 14.55 3.27 4.32
CA LEU A 114 13.97 2.28 3.40
C LEU A 114 13.68 0.97 4.13
N VAL A 115 14.58 0.57 5.04
CA VAL A 115 14.38 -0.61 5.89
C VAL A 115 13.17 -0.37 6.80
N ILE A 116 13.12 0.80 7.46
CA ILE A 116 11.97 1.19 8.29
C ILE A 116 10.67 1.18 7.48
N HIS A 117 10.65 1.77 6.28
CA HIS A 117 9.47 1.79 5.42
C HIS A 117 8.98 0.37 5.08
N VAL A 118 9.90 -0.54 4.71
CA VAL A 118 9.54 -1.92 4.40
C VAL A 118 9.05 -2.66 5.64
N THR A 119 9.72 -2.50 6.79
CA THR A 119 9.32 -3.13 8.06
C THR A 119 7.93 -2.66 8.49
N VAL A 120 7.66 -1.35 8.46
CA VAL A 120 6.34 -0.80 8.79
C VAL A 120 5.28 -1.28 7.79
N ALA A 121 5.62 -1.39 6.51
CA ALA A 121 4.70 -1.96 5.51
C ALA A 121 4.33 -3.43 5.82
N LEU A 122 5.29 -4.24 6.26
CA LEU A 122 5.01 -5.64 6.65
C LEU A 122 4.15 -5.72 7.91
N LEU A 123 4.43 -4.90 8.92
CA LEU A 123 3.61 -4.79 10.13
C LEU A 123 2.19 -4.32 9.80
N LEU A 124 2.05 -3.37 8.87
CA LEU A 124 0.75 -2.90 8.39
C LEU A 124 -0.05 -4.01 7.74
N ILE A 125 0.57 -4.83 6.88
CA ILE A 125 -0.10 -5.98 6.25
C ILE A 125 -0.60 -6.94 7.34
N ALA A 126 0.26 -7.27 8.32
CA ALA A 126 -0.13 -8.14 9.44
C ALA A 126 -1.30 -7.55 10.26
N ALA A 127 -1.26 -6.25 10.56
CA ALA A 127 -2.32 -5.55 11.29
C ALA A 127 -3.66 -5.55 10.53
N ILE A 128 -3.63 -5.33 9.21
CA ILE A 128 -4.84 -5.37 8.38
C ILE A 128 -5.41 -6.79 8.31
N LEU A 129 -4.56 -7.81 8.13
CA LEU A 129 -5.02 -9.21 8.16
C LEU A 129 -5.64 -9.56 9.51
N GLY A 130 -5.02 -9.13 10.62
CA GLY A 130 -5.58 -9.30 11.96
C GLY A 130 -6.93 -8.61 12.13
N HIS A 131 -7.06 -7.36 11.70
CA HIS A 131 -8.32 -6.60 11.73
C HIS A 131 -9.43 -7.27 10.90
N LEU A 132 -9.11 -7.80 9.72
CA LEU A 132 -10.06 -8.54 8.90
C LEU A 132 -10.45 -9.87 9.57
N ALA A 133 -9.50 -10.58 10.17
CA ALA A 133 -9.75 -11.85 10.87
C ALA A 133 -10.62 -11.69 12.12
N THR A 134 -10.50 -10.56 12.86
CA THR A 134 -11.39 -10.26 13.99
C THR A 134 -12.77 -9.74 13.57
N GLY A 135 -13.06 -9.69 12.26
CA GLY A 135 -14.33 -9.18 11.73
C GLY A 135 -14.48 -7.67 11.91
N GLY A 136 -13.36 -6.94 11.94
CA GLY A 136 -13.32 -5.50 12.17
C GLY A 136 -13.53 -5.08 13.63
N ARG A 137 -13.48 -6.02 14.58
CA ARG A 137 -13.58 -5.79 16.02
C ARG A 137 -12.24 -5.53 16.68
#